data_AF-A0A9N7MWF9-F1
#
_entry.id   AF-A0A9N7MWF9-F1
#
_cell.length_a   1.000
_cell.length_b   1.000
_cell.length_c   1.000
_cell.angle_alpha   90.00
_cell.angle_beta   90.00
_cell.angle_gamma   90.00
#
_symmetry.space_group_name_H-M   'P 1'
#
loop_
_entity.id
_entity.type
_entity.pdbx_description
1 polymer ?
#
loop_
_entity_poly.entity_id
_entity_poly.type
_entity_poly.pdbx_seq_one_letter_code
_entity_poly.pdbx_strand_id
1 'polypeptide(L)'
;MRQPLLMPELEDPPPKSLREKCGALLASARAALQAKPISHWILLTLSSLGILVAFPASSLLSRVYFSNGGTSKWIISWVAVAAWPIPALALIPTYILLKVSPTRPTLMLVISYIALGFLSAADNLMYAYGYAYLPASTASLLGSTSLIFSAFFGYLLVGNKITASVINAVVLITAAMAIIALDSDSDTYGGVTKAQYAMGFVWNVAGSALHGLIFALSELVFVKLLGRRSFHVVLEQQAAVSFFGFVFTSVGVVANNDFAGMGREARVFRGGERSYVSVLVWGALSFQLGVLGGTGVLFLASTVLAGVLNSIRVPLTSVAAVAILKDPMSGFKILSLVITFWGFGSYVYGNYPKGNKTSTSS
;
A
#
# COMPACT_ATOMS: atom_id res chain seq x y z
N MET A 1 -67.88 -1.00 -28.90
CA MET A 1 -66.49 -1.21 -29.35
C MET A 1 -65.60 -0.23 -28.61
N ARG A 2 -64.81 -0.70 -27.63
CA ARG A 2 -63.83 0.13 -26.92
C ARG A 2 -62.56 0.21 -27.76
N GLN A 3 -62.13 1.41 -28.13
CA GLN A 3 -60.77 1.65 -28.63
C GLN A 3 -59.77 1.43 -27.49
N PRO A 4 -58.64 0.73 -27.71
CA PRO A 4 -57.57 0.67 -26.73
C PRO A 4 -56.77 1.97 -26.74
N LEU A 5 -56.66 2.60 -25.57
CA LEU A 5 -55.68 3.65 -25.28
C LEU A 5 -54.27 3.04 -25.39
N LEU A 6 -53.54 3.40 -26.44
CA LEU A 6 -52.10 3.16 -26.53
C LEU A 6 -51.42 3.95 -25.40
N MET A 7 -50.80 3.24 -24.46
CA MET A 7 -49.81 3.85 -23.57
C MET A 7 -48.60 4.24 -24.40
N PRO A 8 -48.02 5.44 -24.23
CA PRO A 8 -46.71 5.73 -24.79
C PRO A 8 -45.70 4.75 -24.20
N GLU A 9 -44.99 4.02 -25.06
CA GLU A 9 -43.75 3.35 -24.68
C GLU A 9 -42.85 4.38 -23.98
N LEU A 10 -42.55 4.14 -22.71
CA LEU A 10 -41.43 4.79 -22.03
C LEU A 10 -40.16 4.33 -22.74
N GLU A 11 -39.76 5.08 -23.78
CA GLU A 11 -38.43 4.97 -24.37
C GLU A 11 -37.41 5.10 -23.23
N ASP A 12 -36.68 4.02 -22.95
CA ASP A 12 -35.49 4.08 -22.12
C ASP A 12 -34.57 5.17 -22.68
N PRO A 13 -34.08 6.12 -21.85
CA PRO A 13 -33.27 7.21 -22.36
C PRO A 13 -32.04 6.65 -23.10
N PRO A 14 -31.67 7.23 -24.25
CA PRO A 14 -30.63 6.68 -25.10
C PRO A 14 -29.31 6.54 -24.35
N PRO A 15 -28.49 5.51 -24.66
CA PRO A 15 -27.22 5.31 -23.98
C PRO A 15 -26.33 6.55 -24.15
N LYS A 16 -26.08 7.26 -23.04
CA LYS A 16 -25.26 8.49 -23.01
C LYS A 16 -23.98 8.34 -23.83
N SER A 17 -23.73 9.28 -24.73
CA SER A 17 -22.56 9.24 -25.61
C SER A 17 -21.27 9.32 -24.78
N LEU A 18 -20.16 8.77 -25.29
CA LEU A 18 -18.86 8.83 -24.60
C LEU A 18 -18.45 10.28 -24.25
N ARG A 19 -18.85 11.25 -25.06
CA ARG A 19 -18.59 12.68 -24.85
C ARG A 19 -19.38 13.24 -23.68
N GLU A 20 -20.64 12.83 -23.50
CA GLU A 20 -21.48 13.22 -22.36
C GLU A 20 -21.03 12.56 -21.07
N LYS A 21 -20.61 11.29 -21.13
CA LYS A 21 -19.99 10.60 -19.99
C LYS A 21 -18.70 11.32 -19.59
N CYS A 22 -17.85 11.68 -20.54
CA CYS A 22 -16.61 12.41 -20.28
C CYS A 22 -16.88 13.83 -19.73
N GLY A 23 -17.86 14.55 -20.28
CA GLY A 23 -18.28 15.86 -19.78
C GLY A 23 -18.82 15.81 -18.36
N ALA A 24 -19.65 14.82 -18.03
CA ALA A 24 -20.13 14.59 -16.68
C ALA A 24 -19.00 14.20 -15.71
N LEU A 25 -18.00 13.45 -16.20
CA LEU A 25 -16.82 13.06 -15.42
C LEU A 25 -15.93 14.27 -15.12
N LEU A 26 -15.71 15.15 -16.10
CA LEU A 26 -15.01 16.42 -15.93
C LEU A 26 -15.75 17.38 -14.99
N ALA A 27 -17.08 17.48 -15.12
CA ALA A 27 -17.90 18.32 -14.24
C ALA A 27 -17.91 17.82 -12.79
N SER A 28 -18.05 16.50 -12.59
CA SER A 28 -18.00 15.89 -11.25
C SER A 28 -16.60 15.99 -10.63
N ALA A 29 -15.53 15.80 -11.42
CA ALA A 29 -14.16 16.04 -10.96
C ALA A 29 -13.95 17.50 -10.56
N ARG A 30 -14.44 18.45 -11.37
CA ARG A 30 -14.34 19.90 -11.08
C ARG A 30 -15.12 20.30 -9.84
N ALA A 31 -16.33 19.75 -9.65
CA ALA A 31 -17.13 19.97 -8.45
C ALA A 31 -16.47 19.38 -7.20
N ALA A 32 -15.87 18.19 -7.30
CA ALA A 32 -15.11 17.59 -6.21
C ALA A 32 -13.88 18.44 -5.84
N LEU A 33 -13.16 18.96 -6.85
CA LEU A 33 -12.03 19.89 -6.67
C LEU A 33 -12.43 21.15 -5.91
N GLN A 34 -13.60 21.72 -6.23
CA GLN A 34 -14.12 22.93 -5.58
C GLN A 34 -14.67 22.68 -4.16
N ALA A 35 -15.01 21.43 -3.82
CA ALA A 35 -15.62 21.10 -2.53
C ALA A 35 -14.64 21.06 -1.34
N LYS A 36 -13.33 21.08 -1.59
CA LYS A 36 -12.28 20.95 -0.56
C LYS A 36 -11.28 22.11 -0.67
N PRO A 37 -10.68 22.54 0.45
CA PRO A 37 -9.66 23.58 0.43
C PRO A 37 -8.41 23.12 -0.32
N ILE A 38 -7.64 24.06 -0.89
CA ILE A 38 -6.41 23.76 -1.66
C ILE A 38 -5.41 22.92 -0.83
N SER A 39 -5.33 23.16 0.47
CA SER A 39 -4.47 22.41 1.39
C SER A 39 -4.76 20.90 1.40
N HIS A 40 -6.02 20.50 1.22
CA HIS A 40 -6.42 19.10 1.12
C HIS A 40 -5.78 18.43 -0.11
N TRP A 41 -5.86 19.11 -1.26
CA TRP A 41 -5.32 18.59 -2.52
C TRP A 41 -3.79 18.55 -2.50
N ILE A 42 -3.13 19.57 -1.93
CA ILE A 42 -1.67 19.56 -1.74
C ILE A 42 -1.25 18.36 -0.89
N LEU A 43 -1.90 18.13 0.26
CA LEU A 43 -1.58 17.01 1.14
C LEU A 43 -1.87 15.66 0.47
N LEU A 44 -2.96 15.55 -0.28
CA LEU A 44 -3.31 14.32 -0.98
C LEU A 44 -2.29 14.01 -2.09
N THR A 45 -1.88 15.02 -2.86
CA THR A 45 -0.84 14.87 -3.90
C THR A 45 0.49 14.48 -3.27
N LEU A 46 0.93 15.15 -2.20
CA LEU A 46 2.18 14.83 -1.51
C LEU A 46 2.15 13.41 -0.93
N SER A 47 1.04 13.02 -0.31
CA SER A 47 0.85 11.67 0.24
C SER A 47 0.87 10.61 -0.87
N SER A 48 0.25 10.92 -2.02
CA SER A 48 0.24 10.04 -3.19
C SER A 48 1.63 9.86 -3.79
N LEU A 49 2.39 10.96 -3.95
CA LEU A 49 3.78 10.91 -4.39
C LEU A 49 4.65 10.12 -3.41
N GLY A 50 4.43 10.28 -2.11
CA GLY A 50 5.09 9.48 -1.07
C GLY A 50 4.93 7.98 -1.29
N ILE A 51 3.70 7.50 -1.52
CA ILE A 51 3.44 6.07 -1.81
C ILE A 51 4.13 5.64 -3.11
N LEU A 52 3.97 6.43 -4.17
CA LEU A 52 4.39 6.05 -5.52
C LEU A 52 5.91 6.11 -5.74
N VAL A 53 6.65 6.87 -4.94
CA VAL A 53 8.11 6.99 -5.05
C VAL A 53 8.82 6.22 -3.93
N ALA A 54 8.34 6.37 -2.70
CA ALA A 54 9.10 5.90 -1.54
C ALA A 54 9.01 4.38 -1.36
N PHE A 55 7.85 3.75 -1.59
CA PHE A 55 7.77 2.30 -1.49
C PHE A 55 8.51 1.52 -2.60
N PRO A 56 8.51 1.96 -3.89
CA PRO A 56 9.39 1.34 -4.88
C PRO A 56 10.85 1.48 -4.49
N ALA A 57 11.28 2.67 -4.02
CA ALA A 57 12.64 2.89 -3.55
C ALA A 57 12.99 1.95 -2.39
N SER A 58 12.12 1.82 -1.38
CA SER A 58 12.36 0.95 -0.22
C SER A 58 12.39 -0.54 -0.58
N SER A 59 11.55 -0.97 -1.54
CA SER A 59 11.55 -2.33 -2.08
C SER A 59 12.86 -2.65 -2.79
N LEU A 60 13.34 -1.73 -3.64
CA LEU A 60 14.61 -1.89 -4.34
C LEU A 60 15.80 -1.88 -3.39
N LEU A 61 15.82 -0.98 -2.39
CA LEU A 61 16.87 -0.93 -1.38
C LEU A 61 16.92 -2.21 -0.54
N SER A 62 15.77 -2.77 -0.17
CA SER A 62 15.69 -4.06 0.52
C SER A 62 16.28 -5.18 -0.33
N ARG A 63 16.03 -5.17 -1.65
CA ARG A 63 16.65 -6.13 -2.59
C ARG A 63 18.14 -5.92 -2.77
N VAL A 64 18.61 -4.68 -2.83
CA VAL A 64 20.04 -4.35 -2.87
C VAL A 64 20.72 -4.86 -1.61
N TYR A 65 20.12 -4.70 -0.43
CA TYR A 65 20.64 -5.23 0.82
C TYR A 65 20.89 -6.74 0.74
N PHE A 66 19.88 -7.54 0.37
CA PHE A 66 20.05 -8.99 0.29
C PHE A 66 21.00 -9.42 -0.83
N SER A 67 20.96 -8.73 -1.97
CA SER A 67 21.81 -9.07 -3.13
C SER A 67 23.28 -8.74 -2.93
N ASN A 68 23.59 -7.80 -2.04
CA ASN A 68 24.95 -7.37 -1.74
C ASN A 68 25.53 -8.00 -0.47
N GLY A 69 24.88 -9.03 0.09
CA GLY A 69 25.42 -9.82 1.21
C GLY A 69 24.77 -9.57 2.58
N GLY A 70 23.71 -8.75 2.64
CA GLY A 70 22.84 -8.69 3.81
C GLY A 70 22.07 -9.99 3.99
N THR A 71 21.91 -10.45 5.23
CA THR A 71 21.33 -11.77 5.53
C THR A 71 20.18 -11.69 6.52
N SER A 72 20.21 -10.72 7.43
CA SER A 72 19.18 -10.56 8.46
C SER A 72 17.88 -9.99 7.89
N LYS A 73 16.80 -10.74 8.11
CA LYS A 73 15.42 -10.27 7.84
C LYS A 73 14.93 -9.33 8.94
N TRP A 74 15.41 -9.51 10.17
CA TRP A 74 15.08 -8.63 11.28
C TRP A 74 15.65 -7.23 11.09
N ILE A 75 16.86 -7.09 10.53
CA ILE A 75 17.44 -5.78 10.20
C ILE A 75 16.56 -5.04 9.20
N ILE A 76 16.14 -5.68 8.10
CA ILE A 76 15.26 -5.03 7.12
C ILE A 76 13.89 -4.70 7.71
N SER A 77 13.33 -5.60 8.52
CA SER A 77 12.07 -5.34 9.22
C SER A 77 12.18 -4.15 10.19
N TRP A 78 13.30 -4.05 10.90
CA TRP A 78 13.62 -2.94 11.81
C TRP A 78 13.83 -1.62 11.06
N VAL A 79 14.57 -1.64 9.94
CA VAL A 79 14.79 -0.48 9.06
C VAL A 79 13.46 0.11 8.59
N ALA A 80 12.46 -0.72 8.27
CA ALA A 80 11.15 -0.25 7.81
C ALA A 80 10.41 0.66 8.81
N VAL A 81 10.80 0.64 10.09
CA VAL A 81 10.20 1.44 11.17
C VAL A 81 11.22 2.26 11.97
N ALA A 82 12.52 2.17 11.66
CA ALA A 82 13.58 2.89 12.37
C ALA A 82 13.46 4.42 12.27
N ALA A 83 12.82 4.91 11.20
CA ALA A 83 12.57 6.32 10.96
C ALA A 83 11.26 6.85 11.60
N TRP A 84 10.68 6.11 12.56
CA TRP A 84 9.54 6.57 13.37
C TRP A 84 9.67 7.97 13.99
N PRO A 85 10.88 8.51 14.31
CA PRO A 85 10.98 9.87 14.82
C PRO A 85 10.56 10.94 13.81
N ILE A 86 10.62 10.68 12.50
CA ILE A 86 10.29 11.68 11.46
C ILE A 86 8.88 12.25 11.62
N PRO A 87 7.80 11.43 11.65
CA PRO A 87 6.45 11.96 11.89
C PRO A 87 6.32 12.63 13.27
N ALA A 88 7.06 12.16 14.29
CA ALA A 88 7.05 12.78 15.62
C ALA A 88 7.70 14.18 15.60
N LEU A 89 8.81 14.35 14.88
CA LEU A 89 9.47 15.65 14.68
C LEU A 89 8.59 16.60 13.87
N ALA A 90 7.83 16.09 12.89
CA ALA A 90 6.86 16.88 12.14
C ALA A 90 5.69 17.40 13.01
N LEU A 91 5.42 16.79 14.16
CA LEU A 91 4.41 17.25 15.13
C LEU A 91 4.89 18.39 16.03
N ILE A 92 6.20 18.57 16.21
CA ILE A 92 6.75 19.64 17.07
C ILE A 92 6.28 21.04 16.62
N PRO A 93 6.43 21.45 15.34
CA PRO A 93 5.96 22.76 14.91
C PRO A 93 4.43 22.88 14.95
N THR A 94 3.68 21.79 14.76
CA THR A 94 2.21 21.85 14.81
C THR A 94 1.70 22.08 16.24
N TYR A 95 2.35 21.51 17.25
CA TYR A 95 1.99 21.76 18.65
C TYR A 95 2.49 23.11 19.16
N ILE A 96 3.71 23.51 18.82
CA ILE A 96 4.32 24.74 19.36
C ILE A 96 3.83 25.99 18.62
N LEU A 97 3.87 25.98 17.28
CA LEU A 97 3.57 27.17 16.47
C LEU A 97 2.08 27.31 16.19
N LEU A 98 1.42 26.21 15.82
CA LEU A 98 0.00 26.20 15.49
C LEU A 98 -0.89 25.98 16.72
N LYS A 99 -0.28 25.78 17.91
CA LYS A 99 -0.97 25.56 19.20
C LYS A 99 -2.06 24.48 19.14
N VAL A 100 -1.87 23.48 18.28
CA VAL A 100 -2.77 22.34 18.19
C VAL A 100 -2.59 21.49 19.45
N SER A 101 -3.69 21.15 20.11
CA SER A 101 -3.64 20.28 21.29
C SER A 101 -3.42 18.82 20.85
N PRO A 102 -2.49 18.08 21.48
CA PRO A 102 -2.31 16.66 21.21
C PRO A 102 -3.59 15.85 21.47
N THR A 103 -3.78 14.78 20.71
CA THR A 103 -4.92 13.89 20.94
C THR A 103 -4.81 13.21 22.30
N ARG A 104 -5.91 13.18 23.06
CA ARG A 104 -5.94 12.52 24.37
C ARG A 104 -5.72 11.01 24.22
N PRO A 105 -4.74 10.42 24.92
CA PRO A 105 -4.45 8.99 24.82
C PRO A 105 -5.48 8.19 25.64
N THR A 106 -6.59 7.81 25.02
CA THR A 106 -7.52 6.86 25.64
C THR A 106 -6.91 5.46 25.64
N LEU A 107 -7.24 4.63 26.62
CA LEU A 107 -6.72 3.26 26.73
C LEU A 107 -6.95 2.46 25.44
N MET A 108 -8.16 2.58 24.86
CA MET A 108 -8.51 1.90 23.61
C MET A 108 -7.65 2.36 22.43
N LEU A 109 -7.31 3.66 22.35
CA LEU A 109 -6.44 4.19 21.30
C LEU A 109 -5.01 3.67 21.44
N VAL A 110 -4.47 3.66 22.67
CA VAL A 110 -3.14 3.12 22.96
C VAL A 110 -3.05 1.64 22.61
N ILE A 111 -4.03 0.83 23.02
CA ILE A 111 -4.11 -0.59 22.67
C ILE A 111 -4.17 -0.77 21.14
N SER A 112 -4.95 0.07 20.44
CA SER A 112 -5.04 0.03 18.98
C SER A 112 -3.69 0.31 18.31
N TYR A 113 -2.92 1.29 18.81
CA TYR A 113 -1.59 1.60 18.30
C TYR A 113 -0.57 0.50 18.58
N ILE A 114 -0.61 -0.12 19.77
CA ILE A 114 0.24 -1.27 20.09
C ILE A 114 -0.09 -2.44 19.15
N ALA A 115 -1.36 -2.76 18.98
CA ALA A 115 -1.81 -3.83 18.09
C ALA A 115 -1.40 -3.57 16.64
N LEU A 116 -1.64 -2.37 16.11
CA LEU A 116 -1.21 -1.97 14.77
C LEU A 116 0.32 -2.00 14.62
N GLY A 117 1.07 -1.58 15.65
CA GLY A 117 2.53 -1.66 15.66
C GLY A 117 3.04 -3.09 15.62
N PHE A 118 2.42 -4.00 16.37
CA PHE A 118 2.72 -5.44 16.32
C PHE A 118 2.44 -6.03 14.93
N LEU A 119 1.25 -5.75 14.37
CA LEU A 119 0.89 -6.21 13.03
C LEU A 119 1.86 -5.63 11.99
N SER A 120 2.27 -4.37 12.11
CA SER A 120 3.25 -3.75 11.22
C SER A 120 4.64 -4.39 11.34
N ALA A 121 5.09 -4.75 12.54
CA ALA A 121 6.35 -5.47 12.72
C ALA A 121 6.32 -6.85 12.06
N ALA A 122 5.20 -7.57 12.20
CA ALA A 122 4.98 -8.85 11.53
C ALA A 122 4.93 -8.67 10.00
N ASP A 123 4.19 -7.69 9.47
CA ASP A 123 4.11 -7.36 8.05
C ASP A 123 5.48 -7.09 7.44
N ASN A 124 6.27 -6.24 8.09
CA ASN A 124 7.62 -5.90 7.67
C ASN A 124 8.53 -7.13 7.67
N LEU A 125 8.39 -8.04 8.64
CA LEU A 125 9.15 -9.27 8.67
C LEU A 125 8.76 -10.19 7.51
N MET A 126 7.45 -10.38 7.26
CA MET A 126 6.95 -11.19 6.14
C MET A 126 7.46 -10.67 4.78
N TYR A 127 7.43 -9.35 4.56
CA TYR A 127 8.01 -8.75 3.36
C TYR A 127 9.54 -8.87 3.31
N ALA A 128 10.25 -8.77 4.43
CA ALA A 128 11.70 -9.02 4.47
C ALA A 128 12.04 -10.45 4.03
N TYR A 129 11.24 -11.45 4.42
CA TYR A 129 11.35 -12.82 3.88
C TYR A 129 11.07 -12.86 2.38
N GLY A 130 10.06 -12.14 1.90
CA GLY A 130 9.78 -11.99 0.46
C GLY A 130 10.99 -11.46 -0.31
N TYR A 131 11.54 -10.31 0.08
CA TYR A 131 12.70 -9.70 -0.59
C TYR A 131 13.99 -10.51 -0.47
N ALA A 132 14.12 -11.35 0.56
CA ALA A 132 15.28 -12.22 0.72
C ALA A 132 15.34 -13.36 -0.30
N TYR A 133 14.21 -13.77 -0.88
CA TYR A 133 14.13 -14.97 -1.72
C TYR A 133 13.48 -14.75 -3.09
N LEU A 134 12.80 -13.62 -3.30
CA LEU A 134 12.16 -13.27 -4.58
C LEU A 134 12.86 -12.08 -5.24
N PRO A 135 12.91 -12.02 -6.59
CA PRO A 135 13.20 -10.78 -7.30
C PRO A 135 12.25 -9.65 -6.90
N ALA A 136 12.68 -8.39 -7.01
CA ALA A 136 11.82 -7.25 -6.65
C ALA A 136 10.58 -7.19 -7.54
N SER A 137 10.75 -7.51 -8.82
CA SER A 137 9.66 -7.60 -9.80
C SER A 137 8.57 -8.59 -9.37
N THR A 138 8.96 -9.77 -8.90
CA THR A 138 8.07 -10.85 -8.44
C THR A 138 7.41 -10.50 -7.11
N ALA A 139 8.20 -10.04 -6.14
CA ALA A 139 7.70 -9.60 -4.82
C ALA A 139 6.68 -8.46 -4.97
N SER A 140 6.93 -7.51 -5.88
CA SER A 140 6.01 -6.42 -6.20
C SER A 140 4.69 -6.93 -6.77
N LEU A 141 4.76 -7.83 -7.77
CA LEU A 141 3.56 -8.39 -8.38
C LEU A 141 2.75 -9.22 -7.38
N LEU A 142 3.39 -10.03 -6.54
CA LEU A 142 2.71 -10.71 -5.44
C LEU A 142 2.15 -9.72 -4.43
N GLY A 143 2.82 -8.59 -4.21
CA GLY A 143 2.36 -7.46 -3.41
C GLY A 143 1.03 -6.88 -3.88
N SER A 144 0.68 -7.03 -5.17
CA SER A 144 -0.62 -6.59 -5.71
C SER A 144 -1.81 -7.31 -5.09
N THR A 145 -1.61 -8.53 -4.55
CA THR A 145 -2.64 -9.30 -3.86
C THR A 145 -3.17 -8.59 -2.62
N SER A 146 -2.43 -7.62 -2.08
CA SER A 146 -2.89 -6.74 -0.99
C SER A 146 -4.19 -6.02 -1.34
N LEU A 147 -4.50 -5.78 -2.62
CA LEU A 147 -5.77 -5.21 -3.04
C LEU A 147 -6.95 -6.17 -2.80
N ILE A 148 -6.74 -7.48 -3.03
CA ILE A 148 -7.75 -8.52 -2.76
C ILE A 148 -8.09 -8.50 -1.26
N PHE A 149 -7.07 -8.52 -0.42
CA PHE A 149 -7.24 -8.53 1.03
C PHE A 149 -7.79 -7.20 1.56
N SER A 150 -7.38 -6.07 0.98
CA SER A 150 -7.94 -4.75 1.32
C SER A 150 -9.42 -4.65 0.96
N ALA A 151 -9.85 -5.21 -0.19
CA ALA A 151 -11.26 -5.27 -0.56
C ALA A 151 -12.04 -6.17 0.42
N PHE A 152 -11.49 -7.33 0.76
CA PHE A 152 -12.08 -8.29 1.69
C PHE A 152 -12.24 -7.71 3.11
N PHE A 153 -11.16 -7.19 3.70
CA PHE A 153 -11.21 -6.59 5.04
C PHE A 153 -11.97 -5.27 5.07
N GLY A 154 -11.92 -4.48 4.00
CA GLY A 154 -12.74 -3.30 3.84
C GLY A 154 -14.25 -3.63 3.85
N TYR A 155 -14.65 -4.71 3.19
CA TYR A 155 -16.03 -5.21 3.28
C TYR A 155 -16.38 -5.68 4.69
N LEU A 156 -15.52 -6.53 5.30
CA LEU A 156 -15.81 -7.17 6.58
C LEU A 156 -15.79 -6.21 7.78
N LEU A 157 -14.81 -5.29 7.84
CA LEU A 157 -14.53 -4.47 9.02
C LEU A 157 -15.03 -3.04 8.89
N VAL A 158 -15.01 -2.47 7.68
CA VAL A 158 -15.39 -1.08 7.40
C VAL A 158 -16.79 -0.97 6.80
N GLY A 159 -17.32 -2.05 6.20
CA GLY A 159 -18.63 -2.08 5.57
C GLY A 159 -18.63 -1.54 4.12
N ASN A 160 -17.49 -1.59 3.43
CA ASN A 160 -17.39 -1.19 2.01
C ASN A 160 -18.23 -2.13 1.13
N LYS A 161 -18.92 -1.62 0.11
CA LYS A 161 -19.73 -2.45 -0.78
C LYS A 161 -18.86 -3.18 -1.82
N ILE A 162 -19.07 -4.49 -1.99
CA ILE A 162 -18.42 -5.26 -3.06
C ILE A 162 -19.27 -5.13 -4.33
N THR A 163 -18.69 -4.54 -5.38
CA THR A 163 -19.34 -4.43 -6.70
C THR A 163 -18.85 -5.56 -7.63
N ALA A 164 -19.59 -5.84 -8.70
CA ALA A 164 -19.17 -6.84 -9.70
C ALA A 164 -17.78 -6.55 -10.28
N SER A 165 -17.42 -5.28 -10.41
CA SER A 165 -16.10 -4.85 -10.90
C SER A 165 -14.98 -5.09 -9.89
N VAL A 166 -15.29 -5.01 -8.58
CA VAL A 166 -14.36 -5.42 -7.51
C VAL A 166 -14.15 -6.94 -7.53
N ILE A 167 -15.21 -7.72 -7.76
CA ILE A 167 -15.10 -9.19 -7.92
C ILE A 167 -14.23 -9.51 -9.15
N ASN A 168 -14.45 -8.83 -10.28
CA ASN A 168 -13.62 -9.00 -11.48
C ASN A 168 -12.14 -8.69 -11.19
N ALA A 169 -11.86 -7.62 -10.44
CA ALA A 169 -10.51 -7.27 -10.02
C ALA A 169 -9.85 -8.38 -9.19
N VAL A 170 -10.59 -8.95 -8.23
CA VAL A 170 -10.10 -10.06 -7.39
C VAL A 170 -9.75 -11.28 -8.24
N VAL A 171 -10.62 -11.65 -9.19
CA VAL A 171 -10.37 -12.79 -10.09
C VAL A 171 -9.12 -12.56 -10.94
N LEU A 172 -8.98 -11.37 -11.54
CA LEU A 172 -7.83 -11.02 -12.38
C LEU A 172 -6.52 -11.05 -11.59
N ILE A 173 -6.48 -10.44 -10.39
CA ILE A 173 -5.26 -10.42 -9.57
C ILE A 173 -4.91 -11.82 -9.06
N THR A 174 -5.91 -12.65 -8.76
CA THR A 174 -5.68 -14.06 -8.39
C THR A 174 -5.10 -14.86 -9.55
N ALA A 175 -5.60 -14.63 -10.77
CA ALA A 175 -5.05 -15.25 -11.98
C ALA A 175 -3.60 -14.78 -12.24
N ALA A 176 -3.31 -13.49 -12.07
CA ALA A 176 -1.97 -12.94 -12.20
C ALA A 176 -0.98 -13.56 -11.19
N MET A 177 -1.40 -13.76 -9.94
CA MET A 177 -0.62 -14.47 -8.93
C MET A 177 -0.35 -15.94 -9.33
N ALA A 178 -1.37 -16.65 -9.82
CA ALA A 178 -1.23 -18.03 -10.29
C ALA A 178 -0.24 -18.14 -11.46
N ILE A 179 -0.29 -17.20 -12.40
CA ILE A 179 0.65 -17.11 -13.52
C ILE A 179 2.09 -16.95 -13.05
N ILE A 180 2.33 -16.15 -12.00
CA ILE A 180 3.68 -15.99 -11.41
C ILE A 180 4.13 -17.28 -10.72
N ALA A 181 3.22 -17.98 -10.04
CA ALA A 181 3.55 -19.25 -9.40
C ALA A 181 4.04 -20.29 -10.44
N LEU A 182 3.45 -20.29 -11.64
CA LEU A 182 3.86 -21.15 -12.76
C LEU A 182 5.22 -20.78 -13.35
N ASP A 183 5.71 -19.56 -13.11
CA ASP A 183 6.99 -19.07 -13.65
C ASP A 183 8.21 -19.37 -12.75
N SER A 184 8.01 -20.13 -11.66
CA SER A 184 9.03 -20.34 -10.62
C SER A 184 10.38 -20.88 -11.11
N ASP A 185 10.43 -21.60 -12.24
CA ASP A 185 11.68 -22.13 -12.80
C ASP A 185 12.52 -21.07 -13.54
N SER A 186 11.90 -20.03 -14.13
CA SER A 186 12.61 -18.95 -14.83
C SER A 186 12.90 -17.74 -13.93
N ASP A 187 12.30 -17.73 -12.73
CA ASP A 187 12.23 -16.59 -11.83
C ASP A 187 13.20 -16.66 -10.62
N THR A 188 14.14 -17.60 -10.65
CA THR A 188 15.16 -17.69 -9.60
C THR A 188 16.34 -16.76 -9.90
N TYR A 189 16.88 -16.13 -8.86
CA TYR A 189 18.15 -15.42 -8.93
C TYR A 189 19.17 -16.08 -7.98
N GLY A 190 20.45 -15.83 -8.24
CA GLY A 190 21.60 -16.61 -7.77
C GLY A 190 21.48 -17.24 -6.37
N GLY A 191 21.64 -18.57 -6.32
CA GLY A 191 21.81 -19.33 -5.07
C GLY A 191 20.55 -19.63 -4.27
N VAL A 192 19.36 -19.20 -4.72
CA VAL A 192 18.08 -19.48 -4.03
C VAL A 192 17.54 -20.85 -4.44
N THR A 193 17.23 -21.69 -3.45
CA THR A 193 16.60 -23.01 -3.67
C THR A 193 15.10 -22.89 -3.97
N LYS A 194 14.51 -23.89 -4.62
CA LYS A 194 13.04 -23.93 -4.87
C LYS A 194 12.22 -23.79 -3.58
N ALA A 195 12.67 -24.40 -2.48
CA ALA A 195 12.01 -24.30 -1.18
C ALA A 195 12.06 -22.86 -0.61
N GLN A 196 13.20 -22.18 -0.73
CA GLN A 196 13.33 -20.78 -0.31
C GLN A 196 12.48 -19.85 -1.17
N TYR A 197 12.42 -20.07 -2.48
CA TYR A 197 11.54 -19.33 -3.38
C TYR A 197 10.08 -19.50 -2.98
N ALA A 198 9.61 -20.73 -2.76
CA ALA A 198 8.25 -21.01 -2.30
C ALA A 198 7.95 -20.35 -0.94
N MET A 199 8.91 -20.38 -0.01
CA MET A 199 8.80 -19.69 1.27
C MET A 199 8.68 -18.17 1.09
N GLY A 200 9.50 -17.56 0.21
CA GLY A 200 9.40 -16.15 -0.15
C GLY A 200 8.04 -15.80 -0.74
N PHE A 201 7.50 -16.65 -1.62
CA PHE A 201 6.17 -16.50 -2.22
C PHE A 201 5.07 -16.47 -1.15
N VAL A 202 5.04 -17.48 -0.27
CA VAL A 202 4.05 -17.59 0.81
C VAL A 202 4.13 -16.40 1.76
N TRP A 203 5.33 -16.03 2.21
CA TRP A 203 5.49 -14.88 3.11
C TRP A 203 5.11 -13.56 2.45
N ASN A 204 5.37 -13.37 1.16
CA ASN A 204 5.00 -12.14 0.47
C ASN A 204 3.48 -12.01 0.29
N VAL A 205 2.77 -13.12 0.04
CA VAL A 205 1.29 -13.14 0.00
C VAL A 205 0.71 -12.93 1.41
N ALA A 206 1.29 -13.56 2.43
CA ALA A 206 0.88 -13.38 3.82
C ALA A 206 1.07 -11.93 4.29
N GLY A 207 2.21 -11.30 3.97
CA GLY A 207 2.45 -9.88 4.21
C GLY A 207 1.41 -9.02 3.50
N SER A 208 1.11 -9.32 2.23
CA SER A 208 0.06 -8.61 1.49
C SER A 208 -1.33 -8.71 2.14
N ALA A 209 -1.65 -9.85 2.74
CA ALA A 209 -2.88 -10.02 3.52
C ALA A 209 -2.88 -9.17 4.79
N LEU A 210 -1.76 -9.21 5.53
CA LEU A 210 -1.59 -8.45 6.77
C LEU A 210 -1.61 -6.94 6.51
N HIS A 211 -0.98 -6.48 5.43
CA HIS A 211 -1.02 -5.10 4.97
C HIS A 211 -2.44 -4.60 4.70
N GLY A 212 -3.26 -5.41 4.00
CA GLY A 212 -4.67 -5.10 3.78
C GLY A 212 -5.49 -5.02 5.08
N LEU A 213 -5.19 -5.88 6.06
CA LEU A 213 -5.80 -5.83 7.38
C LEU A 213 -5.38 -4.56 8.16
N ILE A 214 -4.09 -4.21 8.13
CA ILE A 214 -3.55 -3.00 8.77
C ILE A 214 -4.25 -1.74 8.23
N PHE A 215 -4.48 -1.67 6.91
CA PHE A 215 -5.20 -0.54 6.30
C PHE A 215 -6.66 -0.45 6.79
N ALA A 216 -7.38 -1.57 6.83
CA ALA A 216 -8.77 -1.60 7.30
C ALA A 216 -8.88 -1.22 8.79
N LEU A 217 -7.99 -1.75 9.64
CA LEU A 217 -7.95 -1.41 11.08
C LEU A 217 -7.53 0.05 11.30
N SER A 218 -6.58 0.56 10.52
CA SER A 218 -6.16 1.96 10.58
C SER A 218 -7.30 2.92 10.20
N GLU A 219 -8.10 2.58 9.18
CA GLU A 219 -9.30 3.34 8.86
C GLU A 219 -10.32 3.31 10.01
N LEU A 220 -10.50 2.14 10.64
CA LEU A 220 -11.41 2.00 11.78
C LEU A 220 -10.99 2.90 12.96
N VAL A 221 -9.69 3.01 13.24
CA VAL A 221 -9.15 3.91 14.27
C VAL A 221 -9.45 5.37 13.92
N PHE A 222 -9.25 5.77 12.66
CA PHE A 222 -9.61 7.13 12.22
C PHE A 222 -11.10 7.43 12.33
N VAL A 223 -11.96 6.49 11.98
CA VAL A 223 -13.42 6.68 11.99
C VAL A 223 -13.98 6.65 13.41
N LYS A 224 -13.56 5.68 14.24
CA LYS A 224 -14.17 5.43 15.55
C LYS A 224 -13.49 6.15 16.71
N LEU A 225 -12.17 6.39 16.66
CA LEU A 225 -11.41 6.87 17.82
C LEU A 225 -10.89 8.30 17.65
N LEU A 226 -10.28 8.61 16.49
CA LEU A 226 -9.64 9.90 16.26
C LEU A 226 -10.59 10.94 15.64
N GLY A 227 -11.51 10.48 14.80
CA GLY A 227 -12.26 11.31 13.88
C GLY A 227 -11.38 11.89 12.76
N ARG A 228 -11.98 12.14 11.58
CA ARG A 228 -11.30 12.79 10.45
C ARG A 228 -11.19 14.31 10.64
N ARG A 229 -10.64 14.76 11.79
CA ARG A 229 -10.68 16.17 12.22
C ARG A 229 -9.56 17.02 11.63
N SER A 230 -8.32 16.54 11.65
CA SER A 230 -7.15 17.29 11.18
C SER A 230 -5.99 16.36 10.85
N PHE A 231 -5.09 16.77 9.96
CA PHE A 231 -3.98 15.94 9.49
C PHE A 231 -2.96 15.60 10.58
N HIS A 232 -2.88 16.36 11.69
CA HIS A 232 -1.97 16.01 12.79
C HIS A 232 -2.24 14.63 13.39
N VAL A 233 -3.50 14.15 13.38
CA VAL A 233 -3.84 12.80 13.89
C VAL A 233 -3.24 11.69 13.02
N VAL A 234 -2.95 11.97 11.75
CA VAL A 234 -2.24 11.07 10.85
C VAL A 234 -0.79 10.93 11.29
N LEU A 235 -0.14 12.05 11.61
CA LEU A 235 1.23 12.07 12.10
C LEU A 235 1.32 11.40 13.48
N GLU A 236 0.36 11.64 14.37
CA GLU A 236 0.28 10.98 15.69
C GLU A 236 0.13 9.47 15.56
N GLN A 237 -0.84 8.99 14.76
CA GLN A 237 -1.03 7.57 14.52
C GLN A 237 0.21 6.94 13.88
N GLN A 238 0.78 7.58 12.87
CA GLN A 238 1.97 7.06 12.19
C GLN A 238 3.17 7.00 13.13
N ALA A 239 3.41 8.04 13.94
CA ALA A 239 4.49 8.05 14.92
C ALA A 239 4.31 6.95 15.97
N ALA A 240 3.11 6.79 16.52
CA ALA A 240 2.82 5.79 17.54
C ALA A 240 2.92 4.36 17.00
N VAL A 241 2.31 4.08 15.84
CA VAL A 241 2.36 2.75 15.20
C VAL A 241 3.79 2.39 14.80
N SER A 242 4.53 3.31 14.18
CA SER A 242 5.94 3.08 13.84
C SER A 242 6.81 2.91 15.09
N PHE A 243 6.55 3.64 16.18
CA PHE A 243 7.25 3.47 17.45
C PHE A 243 7.05 2.08 18.05
N PHE A 244 5.80 1.61 18.15
CA PHE A 244 5.54 0.25 18.65
C PHE A 244 6.10 -0.81 17.72
N GLY A 245 5.98 -0.63 16.40
CA GLY A 245 6.64 -1.49 15.41
C GLY A 245 8.16 -1.53 15.58
N PHE A 246 8.78 -0.39 15.86
CA PHE A 246 10.21 -0.29 16.15
C PHE A 246 10.58 -1.05 17.43
N VAL A 247 9.78 -0.96 18.49
CA VAL A 247 9.99 -1.73 19.73
C VAL A 247 9.93 -3.23 19.44
N PHE A 248 8.89 -3.71 18.77
CA PHE A 248 8.74 -5.15 18.46
C PHE A 248 9.85 -5.68 17.54
N THR A 249 10.22 -4.93 16.51
CA THR A 249 11.33 -5.32 15.62
C THR A 249 12.68 -5.25 16.32
N SER A 250 12.90 -4.28 17.22
CA SER A 250 14.11 -4.21 18.03
C SER A 250 14.25 -5.43 18.95
N VAL A 251 13.16 -5.89 19.57
CA VAL A 251 13.15 -7.15 20.33
C VAL A 251 13.58 -8.33 19.45
N GLY A 252 13.06 -8.42 18.22
CA GLY A 252 13.44 -9.45 17.27
C GLY A 252 14.92 -9.40 16.84
N VAL A 253 15.44 -8.20 16.55
CA VAL A 253 16.86 -7.98 16.21
C VAL A 253 17.77 -8.38 17.39
N VAL A 254 17.41 -8.01 18.62
CA VAL A 254 18.14 -8.38 19.83
C VAL A 254 18.10 -9.89 20.05
N ALA A 255 16.93 -10.50 19.95
CA ALA A 255 16.76 -11.95 20.15
C ALA A 255 17.54 -12.77 19.10
N ASN A 256 17.67 -12.27 17.87
CA ASN A 256 18.45 -12.92 16.81
C ASN A 256 19.95 -12.54 16.83
N ASN A 257 20.39 -11.70 17.77
CA ASN A 257 21.75 -11.17 17.88
C ASN A 257 22.25 -10.43 16.62
N ASP A 258 21.32 -9.79 15.90
CA ASP A 258 21.60 -9.18 14.60
C ASP A 258 22.26 -7.80 14.71
N PHE A 259 22.14 -7.10 15.84
CA PHE A 259 22.87 -5.85 16.06
C PHE A 259 24.40 -6.06 16.04
N ALA A 260 24.89 -7.14 16.64
CA ALA A 260 26.29 -7.53 16.51
C ALA A 260 26.63 -7.98 15.07
N GLY A 261 25.66 -8.61 14.40
CA GLY A 261 25.74 -9.03 13.00
C GLY A 261 25.91 -7.89 12.01
N MET A 262 25.33 -6.70 12.26
CA MET A 262 25.42 -5.53 11.38
C MET A 262 26.86 -5.18 11.00
N GLY A 263 27.77 -5.16 11.97
CA GLY A 263 29.18 -4.84 11.73
C GLY A 263 29.88 -5.88 10.85
N ARG A 264 29.50 -7.15 10.97
CA ARG A 264 30.00 -8.23 10.12
C ARG A 264 29.44 -8.11 8.70
N GLU A 265 28.13 -7.90 8.56
CA GLU A 265 27.49 -7.70 7.26
C GLU A 265 28.10 -6.51 6.53
N ALA A 266 28.26 -5.37 7.21
CA ALA A 266 28.82 -4.16 6.63
C ALA A 266 30.25 -4.34 6.07
N ARG A 267 31.08 -5.18 6.70
CA ARG A 267 32.45 -5.47 6.25
C ARG A 267 32.50 -6.34 4.99
N VAL A 268 31.56 -7.27 4.84
CA VAL A 268 31.48 -8.17 3.67
C VAL A 268 30.51 -7.67 2.60
N PHE A 269 29.83 -6.56 2.85
CA PHE A 269 28.84 -6.00 1.95
C PHE A 269 29.47 -5.57 0.63
N ARG A 270 28.87 -5.98 -0.48
CA ARG A 270 29.30 -5.57 -1.81
C ARG A 270 29.04 -4.07 -1.97
N GLY A 271 30.12 -3.30 -2.13
CA GLY A 271 30.09 -1.82 -2.10
C GLY A 271 30.61 -1.21 -0.79
N GLY A 272 30.98 -2.05 0.19
CA GLY A 272 31.59 -1.65 1.44
C GLY A 272 30.60 -1.07 2.47
N GLU A 273 31.13 -0.76 3.65
CA GLU A 273 30.36 -0.30 4.81
C GLU A 273 29.55 0.97 4.53
N ARG A 274 30.09 1.93 3.77
CA ARG A 274 29.36 3.16 3.40
C ARG A 274 28.13 2.86 2.55
N SER A 275 28.23 1.89 1.63
CA SER A 275 27.09 1.47 0.82
C SER A 275 26.04 0.76 1.67
N TYR A 276 26.48 -0.12 2.59
CA TYR A 276 25.60 -0.79 3.55
C TYR A 276 24.79 0.23 4.36
N VAL A 277 25.46 1.17 5.02
CA VAL A 277 24.81 2.23 5.83
C VAL A 277 23.87 3.07 4.97
N SER A 278 24.30 3.46 3.76
CA SER A 278 23.45 4.20 2.82
C SER A 278 22.16 3.46 2.49
N VAL A 279 22.23 2.15 2.21
CA VAL A 279 21.06 1.31 1.92
C VAL A 279 20.10 1.27 3.12
N LEU A 280 20.62 1.10 4.35
CA LEU A 280 19.78 1.07 5.54
C LEU A 280 19.13 2.44 5.82
N VAL A 281 19.89 3.54 5.70
CA VAL A 281 19.38 4.90 5.97
C VAL A 281 18.33 5.29 4.95
N TRP A 282 18.62 5.18 3.64
CA TRP A 282 17.64 5.49 2.61
C TRP A 282 16.46 4.52 2.65
N GLY A 283 16.69 3.27 3.05
CA GLY A 283 15.62 2.30 3.31
C GLY A 283 14.67 2.80 4.39
N ALA A 284 15.19 3.22 5.54
CA ALA A 284 14.39 3.73 6.64
C ALA A 284 13.59 4.99 6.24
N LEU A 285 14.24 5.94 5.58
CA LEU A 285 13.60 7.17 5.11
C LEU A 285 12.47 6.88 4.12
N SER A 286 12.74 6.03 3.13
CA SER A 286 11.77 5.70 2.07
C SER A 286 10.60 4.87 2.60
N PHE A 287 10.84 3.90 3.50
CA PHE A 287 9.74 3.19 4.16
C PHE A 287 8.86 4.14 4.97
N GLN A 288 9.45 5.01 5.79
CA GLN A 288 8.67 5.92 6.63
C GLN A 288 7.83 6.89 5.79
N LEU A 289 8.41 7.46 4.73
CA LEU A 289 7.68 8.35 3.81
C LEU A 289 6.56 7.61 3.06
N GLY A 290 6.81 6.34 2.66
CA GLY A 290 5.81 5.50 1.99
C GLY A 290 4.62 5.18 2.90
N VAL A 291 4.88 4.71 4.12
CA VAL A 291 3.82 4.38 5.09
C VAL A 291 3.07 5.65 5.53
N LEU A 292 3.78 6.76 5.77
CA LEU A 292 3.15 8.05 6.08
C LEU A 292 2.25 8.53 4.92
N GLY A 293 2.71 8.42 3.67
CA GLY A 293 1.90 8.70 2.49
C GLY A 293 0.67 7.81 2.40
N GLY A 294 0.82 6.51 2.67
CA GLY A 294 -0.27 5.52 2.75
C GLY A 294 -1.35 5.94 3.73
N THR A 295 -0.95 6.20 4.97
CA THR A 295 -1.83 6.66 6.06
C THR A 295 -2.46 8.02 5.74
N GLY A 296 -1.73 8.92 5.07
CA GLY A 296 -2.24 10.21 4.62
C GLY A 296 -3.35 10.09 3.59
N VAL A 297 -3.19 9.25 2.57
CA VAL A 297 -4.24 8.98 1.56
C VAL A 297 -5.45 8.31 2.20
N LEU A 298 -5.22 7.34 3.08
CA LEU A 298 -6.26 6.64 3.83
C LEU A 298 -7.13 7.63 4.63
N PHE A 299 -6.49 8.59 5.30
CA PHE A 299 -7.16 9.62 6.07
C PHE A 299 -7.92 10.62 5.19
N LEU A 300 -7.25 11.16 4.16
CA LEU A 300 -7.77 12.25 3.31
C LEU A 300 -8.87 11.78 2.35
N ALA A 301 -8.76 10.55 1.84
CA ALA A 301 -9.67 10.04 0.82
C ALA A 301 -10.41 8.79 1.30
N SER A 302 -9.79 7.62 1.17
CA SER A 302 -10.40 6.31 1.49
C SER A 302 -9.40 5.16 1.40
N THR A 303 -9.76 4.01 1.98
CA THR A 303 -9.09 2.72 1.73
C THR A 303 -9.02 2.38 0.24
N VAL A 304 -10.06 2.71 -0.52
CA VAL A 304 -10.10 2.48 -1.97
C VAL A 304 -8.99 3.25 -2.67
N LEU A 305 -8.86 4.56 -2.45
CA LEU A 305 -7.83 5.35 -3.14
C LEU A 305 -6.41 4.91 -2.72
N ALA A 306 -6.21 4.60 -1.45
CA ALA A 306 -4.96 4.02 -0.97
C ALA A 306 -4.65 2.70 -1.69
N GLY A 307 -5.65 1.83 -1.86
CA GLY A 307 -5.55 0.60 -2.65
C GLY A 307 -5.18 0.87 -4.12
N VAL A 308 -5.79 1.86 -4.76
CA VAL A 308 -5.48 2.26 -6.15
C VAL A 308 -4.05 2.77 -6.30
N LEU A 309 -3.55 3.59 -5.38
CA LEU A 309 -2.16 4.05 -5.42
C LEU A 309 -1.18 2.90 -5.15
N ASN A 310 -1.54 2.01 -4.23
CA ASN A 310 -0.77 0.80 -3.97
C ASN A 310 -0.73 -0.12 -5.20
N SER A 311 -1.81 -0.14 -5.97
CA SER A 311 -1.88 -0.80 -7.26
C SER A 311 -0.94 -0.16 -8.29
N ILE A 312 -0.94 1.16 -8.46
CA ILE A 312 -0.04 1.86 -9.41
C ILE A 312 1.44 1.69 -9.02
N ARG A 313 1.72 1.59 -7.71
CA ARG A 313 3.07 1.31 -7.19
C ARG A 313 3.67 0.00 -7.74
N VAL A 314 2.85 -1.04 -7.94
CA VAL A 314 3.31 -2.36 -8.38
C VAL A 314 4.05 -2.33 -9.73
N PRO A 315 3.45 -1.83 -10.83
CA PRO A 315 4.14 -1.73 -12.11
C PRO A 315 5.36 -0.80 -12.05
N LEU A 316 5.30 0.30 -11.29
CA LEU A 316 6.45 1.18 -11.11
C LEU A 316 7.64 0.44 -10.50
N THR A 317 7.39 -0.34 -9.45
CA THR A 317 8.42 -1.13 -8.77
C THR A 317 8.97 -2.21 -9.69
N SER A 318 8.11 -2.93 -10.43
CA SER A 318 8.53 -4.00 -11.34
C SER A 318 9.38 -3.45 -12.50
N VAL A 319 8.98 -2.33 -13.11
CA VAL A 319 9.75 -1.67 -14.17
C VAL A 319 11.09 -1.15 -13.65
N ALA A 320 11.09 -0.50 -12.49
CA ALA A 320 12.31 0.00 -11.87
C ALA A 320 13.28 -1.14 -11.49
N ALA A 321 12.76 -2.28 -11.02
CA ALA A 321 13.56 -3.46 -10.72
C ALA A 321 14.24 -4.03 -11.95
N VAL A 322 13.52 -4.15 -13.07
CA VAL A 322 14.09 -4.61 -14.34
C VAL A 322 15.13 -3.61 -14.88
N ALA A 323 14.82 -2.31 -14.82
CA ALA A 323 15.71 -1.28 -15.35
C ALA A 323 17.04 -1.16 -14.56
N ILE A 324 16.95 -1.15 -13.22
CA ILE A 324 18.05 -0.85 -12.30
C ILE A 324 18.76 -2.12 -11.84
N LEU A 325 18.02 -3.12 -11.35
CA LEU A 325 18.58 -4.35 -10.78
C LEU A 325 18.80 -5.46 -11.83
N LYS A 326 18.34 -5.23 -13.06
CA LYS A 326 18.38 -6.23 -14.15
C LYS A 326 17.68 -7.53 -13.76
N ASP A 327 16.58 -7.42 -13.00
CA ASP A 327 15.72 -8.55 -12.65
C ASP A 327 15.27 -9.31 -13.90
N PRO A 328 15.19 -10.65 -13.85
CA PRO A 328 14.70 -11.45 -14.98
C PRO A 328 13.23 -11.09 -15.26
N MET A 329 12.89 -10.89 -16.53
CA MET A 329 11.53 -10.54 -16.95
C MET A 329 11.02 -11.55 -17.99
N SER A 330 10.36 -12.60 -17.52
CA SER A 330 9.77 -13.65 -18.36
C SER A 330 8.49 -13.18 -19.06
N GLY A 331 8.05 -13.94 -20.07
CA GLY A 331 6.72 -13.74 -20.67
C GLY A 331 5.58 -13.89 -19.67
N PHE A 332 5.70 -14.81 -18.70
CA PHE A 332 4.70 -15.00 -17.64
C PHE A 332 4.62 -13.78 -16.70
N LYS A 333 5.75 -13.17 -16.33
CA LYS A 333 5.74 -11.93 -15.54
C LYS A 333 5.12 -10.77 -16.30
N ILE A 334 5.43 -10.62 -17.59
CA ILE A 334 4.85 -9.58 -18.43
C ILE A 334 3.33 -9.77 -18.51
N LEU A 335 2.88 -11.01 -18.76
CA LEU A 335 1.45 -11.34 -18.78
C LEU A 335 0.78 -11.06 -17.44
N SER A 336 1.41 -11.48 -16.33
CA SER A 336 0.91 -11.22 -14.98
C SER A 336 0.81 -9.72 -14.68
N LEU A 337 1.80 -8.93 -15.09
CA LEU A 337 1.79 -7.48 -14.96
C LEU A 337 0.61 -6.84 -15.71
N VAL A 338 0.34 -7.27 -16.94
CA VAL A 338 -0.77 -6.79 -17.77
C VAL A 338 -2.12 -7.14 -17.13
N ILE A 339 -2.29 -8.39 -16.69
CA ILE A 339 -3.54 -8.85 -16.03
C ILE A 339 -3.74 -8.12 -14.71
N THR A 340 -2.67 -7.90 -13.94
CA THR A 340 -2.69 -7.13 -12.70
C THR A 340 -3.17 -5.69 -12.95
N PHE A 341 -2.65 -5.05 -14.00
CA PHE A 341 -3.08 -3.70 -14.41
C PHE A 341 -4.56 -3.65 -14.80
N TRP A 342 -5.06 -4.66 -15.51
CA TRP A 342 -6.49 -4.79 -15.80
C TRP A 342 -7.33 -5.02 -14.52
N GLY A 343 -6.85 -5.86 -13.61
CA GLY A 343 -7.47 -6.05 -12.29
C GLY A 343 -7.62 -4.72 -11.55
N PHE A 344 -6.57 -3.91 -11.54
CA PHE A 344 -6.59 -2.57 -10.94
C PHE A 344 -7.58 -1.64 -11.64
N GLY A 345 -7.60 -1.60 -12.97
CA GLY A 345 -8.58 -0.81 -13.73
C GLY A 345 -10.02 -1.17 -13.38
N SER A 346 -10.30 -2.47 -13.21
CA SER A 346 -11.60 -2.97 -12.78
C SER A 346 -11.94 -2.53 -11.35
N TYR A 347 -10.97 -2.58 -10.43
CA TYR A 347 -11.18 -2.13 -9.05
C TYR A 347 -11.50 -0.63 -8.98
N VAL A 348 -10.73 0.19 -9.71
CA VAL A 348 -10.93 1.64 -9.80
C VAL A 348 -12.32 1.96 -10.33
N TYR A 349 -12.70 1.34 -11.46
CA TYR A 349 -13.99 1.55 -12.09
C TYR A 349 -15.15 1.18 -11.15
N GLY A 350 -15.01 0.08 -10.41
CA GLY A 350 -16.01 -0.43 -9.47
C GLY A 350 -16.31 0.48 -8.29
N ASN A 351 -15.33 1.30 -7.89
CA ASN A 351 -15.44 2.20 -6.75
C ASN A 351 -15.59 3.67 -7.15
N TYR A 352 -15.68 3.97 -8.45
CA TYR A 352 -15.92 5.33 -8.91
C TYR A 352 -17.33 5.79 -8.46
N PRO A 353 -17.48 6.98 -7.87
CA PRO A 353 -18.81 7.49 -7.49
C PRO A 353 -19.69 7.57 -8.74
N LYS A 354 -20.73 6.74 -8.81
CA LYS A 354 -21.79 6.94 -9.80
C LYS A 354 -22.52 8.21 -9.37
N GLY A 355 -22.29 9.31 -10.10
CA GLY A 355 -22.96 10.58 -9.84
C GLY A 355 -24.46 10.34 -9.66
N ASN A 356 -25.03 10.94 -8.61
CA ASN A 356 -26.44 10.82 -8.27
C ASN A 356 -27.26 10.95 -9.56
N LYS A 357 -27.98 9.88 -9.92
CA LYS A 357 -29.21 10.06 -10.70
C LYS A 357 -30.10 10.90 -9.79
N THR A 358 -30.11 12.21 -10.02
CA THR A 358 -31.19 13.06 -9.54
C THR A 358 -32.47 12.42 -10.06
N SER A 359 -33.18 11.72 -9.19
CA SER A 359 -34.60 11.45 -9.36
C SER A 359 -35.29 12.80 -9.32
N THR A 360 -35.36 13.46 -10.47
CA THR A 360 -36.40 14.46 -10.73
C THR A 360 -37.72 13.69 -10.70
N SER A 361 -38.33 13.66 -9.51
CA SER A 361 -39.76 13.46 -9.38
C SER A 361 -40.43 14.71 -9.94
N SER A 362 -41.05 14.57 -11.10
CA SER A 362 -42.08 15.47 -11.61
C SER A 362 -43.30 14.64 -11.93
#